data_AF-A0A9N9JWL9-F1
#
_entry.id   AF-A0A9N9JWL9-F1
#
_cell.length_a   1.000
_cell.length_b   1.000
_cell.length_c   1.000
_cell.angle_alpha   90.00
_cell.angle_beta   90.00
_cell.angle_gamma   90.00
#
_symmetry.space_group_name_H-M   'P 1'
#
loop_
_entity.id
_entity.type
_entity.pdbx_description
1 polymer ?
#
loop_
_entity_poly.entity_id
_entity_poly.type
_entity_poly.pdbx_seq_one_letter_code
_entity_poly.pdbx_strand_id
1 'polypeptide(L)' 'NSKLGTIHEIFSWHEWAWPDEEEEVRYILARSLPELGPWEKYTLEQIIKIAKDYIFKRPEPLLSEHTTPPKSWTMPAPHI' A
#
# COMPACT_ATOMS: atom_id res chain seq x y z
N ASN A 1 12.06 -22.48 10.93
CA ASN A 1 10.59 -22.48 10.73
C ASN A 1 9.96 -21.27 11.42
N SER A 2 10.19 -20.07 10.89
CA SER A 2 9.52 -18.85 11.34
C SER A 2 8.20 -18.72 10.57
N LYS A 3 7.10 -18.97 11.26
CA LYS A 3 5.72 -18.79 10.75
C LYS A 3 5.56 -17.33 10.35
N LEU A 4 5.44 -17.06 9.05
CA LEU A 4 5.10 -15.74 8.52
C LEU A 4 3.80 -15.30 9.20
N GLY A 5 3.88 -14.23 10.00
CA GLY A 5 2.71 -13.65 10.65
C GLY A 5 1.80 -13.03 9.58
N THR A 6 0.75 -13.74 9.20
CA THR A 6 -0.32 -13.17 8.38
C THR A 6 -1.05 -12.11 9.20
N ILE A 7 -0.94 -10.84 8.80
CA ILE A 7 -1.74 -9.75 9.38
C ILE A 7 -3.20 -10.07 9.07
N HIS A 8 -3.94 -10.46 10.10
CA HIS A 8 -5.25 -11.11 10.00
C HIS A 8 -6.40 -10.16 9.62
N GLU A 9 -6.11 -8.99 9.03
CA GLU A 9 -7.11 -7.94 8.76
C GLU A 9 -6.97 -7.26 7.39
N ILE A 10 -5.90 -7.53 6.62
CA ILE A 10 -5.75 -7.00 5.25
C ILE A 10 -6.20 -8.10 4.27
N PHE A 11 -7.52 -8.25 4.12
CA PHE A 11 -8.12 -9.29 3.26
C PHE A 11 -8.37 -8.85 1.81
N SER A 12 -8.10 -7.60 1.45
CA SER A 12 -8.32 -7.13 0.08
C SER A 12 -7.06 -6.47 -0.47
N TRP A 13 -6.35 -7.19 -1.33
CA TRP A 13 -5.18 -6.71 -2.05
C TRP A 13 -5.66 -5.98 -3.31
N HIS A 14 -6.36 -4.86 -3.11
CA HIS A 14 -6.67 -3.99 -4.23
C HIS A 14 -5.43 -3.15 -4.56
N GLU A 15 -5.03 -3.16 -5.82
CA GLU A 15 -4.08 -2.18 -6.33
C GLU A 15 -4.83 -0.91 -6.65
N TRP A 16 -4.26 0.23 -6.28
CA TRP A 16 -4.83 1.55 -6.49
C TRP A 16 -3.87 2.39 -7.34
N ALA A 17 -4.42 3.10 -8.32
CA ALA A 17 -3.67 4.04 -9.16
C ALA A 17 -4.40 5.37 -9.27
N TRP A 18 -3.62 6.46 -9.33
CA TRP A 18 -4.15 7.75 -9.75
C TRP A 18 -4.31 7.72 -11.28
N PRO A 19 -5.39 8.29 -11.81
CA PRO A 19 -5.56 8.40 -13.25
C PRO A 19 -4.53 9.38 -13.82
N ASP A 20 -3.90 8.98 -14.93
CA ASP A 20 -2.94 9.81 -15.66
C ASP A 20 -3.63 10.83 -16.59
N GLU A 21 -4.92 10.62 -16.88
CA GLU A 21 -5.71 11.45 -17.80
C GLU A 21 -6.47 12.56 -17.07
N GLU A 22 -6.41 13.78 -17.61
CA GLU A 22 -7.07 14.97 -17.02
C GLU A 22 -8.60 14.82 -16.89
N GLU A 23 -9.23 14.06 -17.79
CA GLU A 23 -10.67 13.79 -17.75
C GLU A 23 -11.07 12.90 -16.57
N GLU A 24 -10.13 12.11 -16.05
CA GLU A 24 -10.36 11.13 -14.99
C GLU A 24 -9.94 11.59 -13.59
N VAL A 25 -9.43 12.82 -13.43
CA VAL A 25 -8.90 13.39 -12.16
C VAL A 25 -9.90 13.32 -10.99
N ARG A 26 -11.18 13.07 -11.26
CA ARG A 26 -12.25 12.92 -10.26
C ARG A 26 -12.44 11.50 -9.73
N TYR A 27 -11.66 10.54 -10.22
CA TYR A 27 -11.77 9.12 -9.90
C TYR A 27 -10.46 8.58 -9.32
N ILE A 28 -10.55 7.47 -8.59
CA ILE A 28 -9.41 6.62 -8.25
C ILE A 28 -9.61 5.27 -8.95
N LEU A 29 -8.56 4.75 -9.58
CA LEU A 29 -8.60 3.45 -10.23
C LEU A 29 -8.25 2.37 -9.20
N ALA A 30 -9.01 1.27 -9.17
CA ALA A 30 -8.67 0.09 -8.37
C ALA A 30 -8.83 -1.21 -9.16
N ARG A 31 -8.02 -2.23 -8.85
CA ARG A 31 -8.17 -3.60 -9.37
C ARG A 31 -7.90 -4.63 -8.30
N SER A 32 -8.59 -5.77 -8.35
CA SER A 32 -8.53 -6.80 -7.31
C SER A 32 -7.24 -7.61 -7.29
N LEU A 33 -6.50 -7.66 -8.39
CA LEU A 33 -5.20 -8.32 -8.47
C LEU A 33 -4.21 -7.43 -9.22
N PRO A 34 -2.96 -7.31 -8.74
CA PRO A 34 -1.93 -6.65 -9.49
C PRO A 34 -1.71 -7.34 -10.83
N GLU A 35 -1.57 -6.54 -11.88
CA GLU A 35 -1.34 -6.98 -13.27
C GLU A 35 -2.45 -7.83 -13.89
N LEU A 36 -3.55 -8.07 -13.16
CA LEU A 36 -4.62 -8.98 -13.55
C LEU A 36 -6.00 -8.33 -13.37
N GLY A 37 -6.72 -8.24 -14.50
CA GLY A 37 -8.08 -7.70 -14.55
C GLY A 37 -8.13 -6.21 -14.92
N PRO A 38 -9.34 -5.73 -15.29
CA PRO A 38 -9.54 -4.34 -15.67
C PRO A 38 -9.45 -3.42 -14.45
N TRP A 39 -9.10 -2.16 -14.71
CA TRP A 39 -9.24 -1.09 -13.72
C TRP A 39 -10.70 -0.70 -13.58
N GLU A 40 -11.17 -0.65 -12.33
CA GLU A 40 -12.47 -0.09 -11.98
C GLU A 40 -12.31 1.34 -11.48
N LYS A 41 -13.23 2.22 -11.89
CA LYS A 41 -13.25 3.62 -11.48
C LYS A 41 -14.09 3.80 -10.22
N TYR A 42 -13.50 4.36 -9.19
CA TYR A 42 -14.17 4.74 -7.95
C TYR A 42 -14.33 6.24 -7.88
N THR A 43 -15.55 6.70 -7.66
CA THR A 43 -15.84 8.13 -7.45
C THR A 43 -15.52 8.53 -6.02
N LEU A 44 -15.30 9.83 -5.79
CA LEU A 44 -15.10 10.37 -4.45
C LEU A 44 -16.27 10.00 -3.49
N GLU A 45 -17.51 10.04 -3.97
CA GLU A 45 -18.70 9.68 -3.18
C GLU A 45 -18.69 8.21 -2.73
N GLN A 46 -18.27 7.29 -3.60
CA GLN A 46 -18.14 5.88 -3.27
C GLN A 46 -17.06 5.65 -2.22
N ILE A 47 -15.92 6.35 -2.34
CA ILE A 47 -14.82 6.26 -1.38
C ILE A 47 -15.25 6.81 -0.02
N ILE A 48 -15.95 7.96 0.02
CA ILE A 48 -16.49 8.53 1.27
C ILE A 48 -17.45 7.54 1.94
N LYS A 49 -18.32 6.89 1.17
CA LYS A 49 -19.25 5.87 1.69
C LYS A 49 -18.51 4.66 2.29
N ILE A 50 -17.43 4.21 1.67
CA ILE A 50 -16.58 3.12 2.19
C ILE A 50 -15.85 3.57 3.46
N ALA A 51 -15.36 4.81 3.47
CA ALA A 51 -14.68 5.39 4.62
C ALA A 51 -15.62 5.62 5.82
N LYS A 52 -16.95 5.63 5.64
CA LYS A 52 -17.94 5.88 6.70
C LYS A 52 -17.60 7.13 7.53
N ASP A 53 -17.27 8.21 6.83
CA ASP A 53 -16.83 9.48 7.43
C ASP A 53 -15.54 9.38 8.26
N TYR A 54 -14.77 8.29 8.10
CA TYR A 54 -13.45 8.17 8.68
C TYR A 54 -12.51 9.21 8.06
N ILE A 55 -12.02 10.10 8.91
CA ILE A 55 -11.00 11.07 8.53
C ILE A 55 -9.65 10.35 8.61
N PHE A 56 -9.07 10.04 7.45
CA PHE A 56 -7.68 9.61 7.37
C PHE A 56 -6.77 10.75 7.83
N LYS A 57 -6.38 10.71 9.11
CA LYS A 57 -5.34 11.61 9.59
C LYS A 57 -4.02 11.15 9.00
N ARG A 58 -3.32 12.06 8.31
CA ARG A 58 -1.93 11.82 7.90
C ARG A 58 -1.14 11.42 9.16
N PRO A 59 -0.50 10.24 9.20
CA PRO A 59 0.37 9.92 10.31
C PRO A 59 1.52 10.92 10.28
N GLU A 60 1.80 11.54 11.42
CA GLU A 60 3.02 12.32 11.58
C GLU A 60 4.17 11.31 11.65
N PRO A 61 5.08 11.28 10.64
CA PRO A 61 6.20 10.37 10.70
C PRO A 61 7.07 10.79 11.88
N LEU A 62 7.27 9.89 12.83
CA LEU A 62 8.31 10.07 13.83
C LEU A 62 9.65 9.96 13.12
N LEU A 63 10.42 11.04 13.13
CA LEU A 63 11.80 11.01 12.68
C LEU A 63 12.59 10.13 13.66
N SER A 64 12.90 8.91 13.25
CA SER A 64 13.83 8.06 13.98
C SER A 64 15.25 8.61 13.79
N GLU A 65 16.03 8.66 14.86
CA GLU A 65 17.47 8.81 14.71
C GLU A 65 18.06 7.55 14.06
N HIS A 66 19.03 7.75 13.18
CA HIS A 66 19.77 6.66 12.57
C HIS A 66 20.55 5.91 13.67
N THR A 67 20.25 4.63 13.87
CA THR A 67 21.02 3.77 14.78
C THR A 67 22.08 3.00 14.00
N THR A 68 23.29 2.96 14.55
CA THR A 68 24.32 2.04 14.07
C THR A 68 24.01 0.64 14.58
N PRO A 69 23.83 -0.36 13.68
CA PRO A 69 23.53 -1.70 14.11
C PRO A 69 24.73 -2.26 14.91
N PRO A 70 24.49 -2.95 16.05
CA PRO A 70 25.57 -3.50 16.88
C PRO A 70 26.32 -4.66 16.21
N LYS A 71 25.80 -5.17 15.09
CA LYS A 71 26.42 -6.25 14.30
C LYS A 71 26.52 -5.82 12.85
N SER A 72 27.71 -5.98 12.28
CA SER A 72 27.95 -5.84 10.86
C SER A 72 27.20 -6.94 10.11
N TRP A 73 26.33 -6.56 9.18
CA TRP A 73 25.71 -7.51 8.26
C TRP A 73 26.77 -7.93 7.23
N THR A 74 27.26 -9.17 7.35
CA THR A 74 28.19 -9.73 6.37
C THR A 74 27.36 -10.57 5.40
N MET A 75 27.16 -10.06 4.18
CA MET A 75 26.52 -10.84 3.13
C MET A 75 27.53 -11.89 2.63
N PRO A 76 27.23 -13.20 2.69
CA PRO A 76 28.13 -14.20 2.14
C PRO A 76 28.27 -13.97 0.63
N ALA A 77 29.48 -14.17 0.12
CA ALA A 77 29.71 -14.13 -1.32
C ALA A 77 28.83 -15.19 -2.01
N PRO A 78 28.20 -14.86 -3.15
CA PRO A 78 27.43 -15.84 -3.89
C PRO A 78 28.33 -17.01 -4.30
N HIS A 79 27.83 -18.23 -4.16
CA HIS A 79 28.49 -19.43 -4.67
C HIS A 79 28.52 -19.34 -6.21
N ILE A 80 29.74 -19.36 -6.78
CA ILE A 80 29.99 -19.44 -8.22
C ILE A 80 30.03 -20.91 -8.63
#